data_AF-A0A4D6MIH1-F1
#
_entry.id   AF-A0A4D6MIH1-F1
#
_cell.length_a   1.000
_cell.length_b   1.000
_cell.length_c   1.000
_cell.angle_alpha   90.00
_cell.angle_beta   90.00
_cell.angle_gamma   90.00
#
_symmetry.space_group_name_H-M   'P 1'
#
loop_
_entity.id
_entity.type
_entity.pdbx_description
1 polymer ?
#
loop_
_entity_poly.entity_id
_entity_poly.type
_entity_poly.pdbx_seq_one_letter_code
_entity_poly.pdbx_strand_id
1 'polypeptide(L)' 'MVKNVDEGCRTPKRTPRRIPAALVCPPAPKKKPPHYTARQRAPPKNGYFVPPDLELIFRVSSTGEAFA' A
#
# COMPACT_ATOMS: atom_id res chain seq x y z
N MET A 1 24.20 4.99 -50.74
CA MET A 1 24.93 4.37 -49.61
C MET A 1 23.93 4.09 -48.50
N VAL A 2 23.32 2.90 -48.52
CA VAL A 2 22.32 2.53 -47.50
C VAL A 2 23.10 2.21 -46.23
N LYS A 3 23.04 3.10 -45.23
CA LYS A 3 23.59 2.80 -43.91
C LYS A 3 22.62 1.84 -43.24
N ASN A 4 23.05 0.61 -42.97
CA ASN A 4 22.28 -0.35 -42.19
C ASN A 4 21.99 0.28 -40.81
N VAL A 5 20.74 0.67 -40.57
CA VAL A 5 20.30 1.35 -39.33
C VAL A 5 20.55 0.47 -38.10
N ASP A 6 20.57 -0.85 -38.30
CA ASP A 6 20.87 -1.86 -37.28
C ASP A 6 22.31 -1.83 -36.74
N GLU A 7 23.26 -1.18 -37.42
CA GLU A 7 24.65 -1.09 -36.96
C GLU A 7 24.84 -0.03 -35.85
N GLY A 8 23.97 0.99 -35.82
CA GLY A 8 24.11 2.14 -34.92
C GLY A 8 23.43 1.96 -33.55
N CYS A 9 22.41 1.09 -33.48
CA CYS A 9 21.55 0.93 -32.31
C CYS A 9 21.72 -0.46 -31.67
N ARG A 10 22.94 -0.83 -31.30
CA ARG A 10 23.24 -2.14 -30.67
C ARG A 10 23.97 -2.01 -29.35
N THR A 11 23.63 -2.86 -28.39
CA THR A 11 24.32 -2.96 -27.11
C THR A 11 25.82 -3.24 -27.33
N PRO A 12 26.73 -2.43 -26.77
CA PRO A 12 28.17 -2.64 -26.89
C PRO A 12 28.59 -4.05 -26.44
N LYS A 13 29.29 -4.78 -27.32
CA LYS A 13 29.73 -6.17 -27.06
C LYS A 13 31.04 -6.26 -26.25
N ARG A 14 31.76 -5.14 -26.06
CA ARG A 14 33.02 -5.12 -25.31
C ARG A 14 32.75 -5.51 -23.85
N THR A 15 33.54 -6.46 -23.34
CA THR A 15 33.50 -6.98 -21.97
C THR A 15 33.32 -5.94 -20.86
N PRO A 16 34.03 -4.80 -20.83
CA PRO A 16 33.86 -3.80 -19.76
C PRO A 16 32.53 -3.04 -19.81
N ARG A 17 31.77 -3.12 -20.92
CA ARG A 17 30.50 -2.41 -21.12
C ARG A 17 29.30 -3.37 -21.21
N ARG A 18 29.55 -4.67 -21.02
CA ARG A 18 28.50 -5.69 -21.08
C ARG A 18 27.77 -5.74 -19.74
N ILE A 19 26.44 -5.72 -19.79
CA ILE A 19 25.61 -5.95 -18.59
C ILE A 19 25.96 -7.35 -18.05
N PRO A 20 26.28 -7.48 -16.75
CA PRO A 20 26.54 -8.76 -16.14
C PRO A 20 25.38 -9.73 -16.38
N ALA A 21 25.70 -11.02 -16.56
CA ALA A 21 24.67 -12.04 -16.57
C ALA A 21 23.86 -11.97 -15.26
N ALA A 22 22.57 -12.30 -15.33
CA ALA A 22 21.69 -12.27 -14.16
C ALA A 22 22.33 -13.07 -13.02
N LEU A 23 22.72 -12.37 -11.97
CA LEU A 23 23.24 -12.99 -10.76
C LEU A 23 22.08 -13.69 -10.06
N VAL A 24 22.35 -14.86 -9.47
CA VAL A 24 21.36 -15.52 -8.62
C VAL A 24 21.02 -14.56 -7.49
N CYS A 25 19.74 -14.18 -7.39
CA CYS A 25 19.29 -13.31 -6.32
C CYS A 25 19.67 -13.94 -4.97
N PRO A 26 20.19 -13.15 -4.02
CA PRO A 26 20.42 -13.66 -2.68
C PRO A 26 19.10 -14.18 -2.10
N PRO A 27 19.16 -15.20 -1.20
CA PRO A 27 17.95 -15.71 -0.56
C PRO A 27 17.21 -14.59 0.17
N ALA A 28 15.88 -14.68 0.17
CA ALA A 28 15.02 -13.67 0.79
C ALA A 28 15.38 -13.47 2.28
N PRO A 29 15.36 -12.23 2.79
CA PRO A 29 15.52 -11.97 4.22
C PRO A 29 14.49 -12.73 5.04
N LYS A 30 14.92 -13.36 6.14
CA LYS A 30 14.02 -14.07 7.06
C LYS A 30 13.16 -13.06 7.83
N LYS A 31 11.85 -13.31 7.91
CA LYS A 31 10.95 -12.52 8.77
C LYS A 31 11.33 -12.74 10.23
N LYS A 32 11.35 -11.65 11.01
CA LYS A 32 11.52 -11.74 12.46
C LYS A 32 10.32 -12.46 13.08
N PRO A 33 10.50 -13.31 14.10
CA PRO A 33 9.38 -13.87 14.83
C PRO A 33 8.56 -12.73 15.47
N PRO A 34 7.24 -12.88 15.58
CA PRO A 34 6.42 -11.88 16.24
C PRO A 34 6.90 -11.70 17.68
N HIS A 35 7.24 -10.46 18.05
CA HIS A 35 7.63 -10.08 19.42
C HIS A 35 6.48 -10.33 20.42
N TYR A 36 5.25 -10.42 19.93
CA TYR A 36 4.06 -10.65 20.72
C TYR A 36 3.76 -12.14 20.80
N THR A 37 4.42 -12.81 21.73
CA THR A 37 3.92 -14.09 22.25
C THR A 37 2.53 -13.85 22.84
N ALA A 38 1.51 -14.40 22.19
CA ALA A 38 0.34 -15.00 22.83
C ALA A 38 -0.49 -14.17 23.83
N ARG A 39 -0.53 -12.85 23.72
CA ARG A 39 -1.68 -12.09 24.25
C ARG A 39 -2.38 -11.48 23.08
N GLN A 40 -3.36 -12.22 22.54
CA GLN A 40 -4.48 -11.63 21.81
C GLN A 40 -4.89 -10.40 22.63
N ARG A 41 -4.51 -9.21 22.18
CA ARG A 41 -4.94 -7.98 22.86
C ARG A 41 -6.45 -8.00 22.70
N ALA A 42 -7.15 -8.27 23.79
CA ALA A 42 -8.59 -8.22 23.78
C ALA A 42 -9.00 -6.84 23.24
N PRO A 43 -9.99 -6.78 22.33
CA PRO A 43 -10.54 -5.50 21.91
C PRO A 43 -10.90 -4.65 23.15
N PRO A 44 -10.78 -3.32 23.05
CA PRO A 44 -11.25 -2.44 24.11
C PRO A 44 -12.70 -2.77 24.49
N LYS A 45 -13.01 -2.73 25.78
CA LYS A 45 -14.34 -3.09 26.32
C LYS A 45 -15.49 -2.32 25.66
N ASN A 46 -15.22 -1.09 25.23
CA ASN A 46 -16.22 -0.19 24.65
C ASN A 46 -16.14 -0.13 23.11
N GLY A 47 -15.45 -1.10 22.49
CA GLY A 47 -15.15 -1.06 21.06
C GLY A 47 -14.12 0.01 20.71
N TYR A 48 -13.72 0.03 19.44
CA TYR A 48 -12.80 1.04 18.90
C TYR A 48 -13.52 2.33 18.48
N PHE A 49 -14.82 2.22 18.22
CA PHE A 49 -15.66 3.32 17.78
C PHE A 49 -16.80 3.49 18.77
N VAL A 50 -16.89 4.68 19.35
CA VAL A 50 -17.97 5.09 20.24
C VAL A 50 -18.74 6.17 19.50
N PRO A 51 -19.86 5.83 18.82
CA PRO A 51 -20.61 6.83 18.08
C PRO A 51 -21.18 7.89 19.03
N PRO A 52 -21.23 9.15 18.61
CA PRO A 52 -21.98 10.18 19.33
C PRO A 52 -23.48 9.86 19.35
N ASP A 53 -24.19 10.44 20.32
CA ASP A 53 -25.64 10.31 20.42
C ASP A 53 -26.32 10.96 19.19
N LEU A 54 -27.00 10.15 18.39
CA LEU A 54 -27.67 10.60 17.17
C LEU A 54 -28.87 11.52 17.48
N GLU A 55 -29.55 11.32 18.61
CA GLU A 55 -30.67 12.17 19.01
C GLU A 55 -30.19 13.57 19.38
N LEU A 56 -28.95 13.69 19.87
CA LEU A 56 -28.31 14.97 20.10
C LEU A 56 -27.89 15.63 18.77
N ILE A 57 -27.46 14.84 17.78
CA ILE A 57 -27.06 15.32 16.46
C ILE A 57 -28.26 15.80 15.63
N PHE A 58 -29.37 15.06 15.66
CA PHE A 58 -30.56 15.33 14.87
C PHE A 58 -31.65 16.12 15.61
N ARG A 59 -31.29 16.78 16.71
CA ARG A 59 -32.14 17.77 17.40
C ARG A 59 -32.30 19.03 16.54
N VAL A 60 -32.99 18.88 15.42
CA VAL A 60 -33.58 19.97 14.66
C VAL A 60 -35.00 20.09 15.21
N SER A 61 -35.24 21.17 15.97
CA SER A 61 -36.59 21.54 16.40
C SER A 61 -37.50 21.50 15.18
N SER A 62 -38.63 20.80 15.28
CA SER A 62 -39.68 20.80 14.25
C SER A 62 -39.87 22.21 13.71
N THR A 63 -39.32 22.50 12.52
CA THR A 63 -39.64 23.72 11.81
C THR A 63 -41.09 23.55 11.41
N GLY A 64 -41.96 24.18 12.19
CA GLY A 64 -43.40 24.05 12.06
C GLY A 64 -43.82 24.48 10.67
N GLU A 65 -44.21 23.51 9.85
CA GLU A 65 -45.01 23.78 8.67
C GLU A 65 -46.45 23.49 9.05
N ALA A 66 -47.16 24.56 9.39
CA ALA A 66 -48.62 24.54 9.36
C ALA A 66 -49.03 24.43 7.89
N PHE A 67 -49.61 23.30 7.51
CA PHE A 67 -50.34 23.19 6.25
C PHE A 67 -51.83 23.27 6.54
N ALA A 68 -52.46 24.20 5.83
CA ALA A 68 -53.88 24.54 5.82
C ALA A 68 -54.71 23.49 5.06
#